data_AF-A0A938A2N2-F1
#
_entry.id   AF-A0A938A2N2-F1
#
_cell.length_a   1.000
_cell.length_b   1.000
_cell.length_c   1.000
_cell.angle_alpha   90.00
_cell.angle_beta   90.00
_cell.angle_gamma   90.00
#
_symmetry.space_group_name_H-M   'P 1'
#
loop_
_entity.id
_entity.type
_entity.pdbx_description
1 polymer ?
#
loop_
_entity_poly.entity_id
_entity_poly.type
_entity_poly.pdbx_seq_one_letter_code
_entity_poly.pdbx_strand_id
1 'polypeptide(L)'
;MLRLIGLAVLGLSLSGTAMAQTGSGDLTYCESLYATFDRYIAPRGESRSTSGVDAIGAVEQCRRGNTAAGIPVLEKKLRDNLFNLPRR
;
A
#
# COMPACT_ATOMS: atom_id res chain seq x y z
N MET A 1 17.81 42.90 36.81
CA MET A 1 19.20 42.43 36.71
C MET A 1 19.27 41.47 35.55
N LEU A 2 19.87 41.98 34.48
CA LEU A 2 20.03 41.41 33.15
C LEU A 2 21.03 40.24 33.18
N ARG A 3 20.63 39.04 32.73
CA ARG A 3 21.57 38.02 32.25
C ARG A 3 21.04 37.38 30.97
N LEU A 4 21.38 38.05 29.87
CA LEU A 4 21.43 37.53 28.51
C LEU A 4 22.52 36.45 28.40
N ILE A 5 22.16 35.21 28.08
CA ILE A 5 22.97 34.25 27.30
C ILE A 5 21.93 33.29 26.70
N GLY A 6 21.60 33.30 25.41
CA GLY A 6 22.49 33.35 24.26
C GLY A 6 22.84 31.93 23.81
N LEU A 7 21.86 31.15 23.35
CA LEU A 7 22.09 29.94 22.55
C LEU A 7 20.94 29.78 21.56
N ALA A 8 21.02 30.60 20.50
CA ALA A 8 20.58 30.14 19.20
C ALA A 8 21.47 28.98 18.76
N VAL A 9 20.94 28.20 17.81
CA VAL A 9 21.64 27.33 16.86
C VAL A 9 21.38 25.83 17.06
N LEU A 10 20.76 25.30 16.00
CA LEU A 10 20.78 23.94 15.49
C LEU A 10 19.84 22.89 16.11
N GLY A 11 18.70 22.75 15.42
CA GLY A 11 18.54 21.57 14.58
C GLY A 11 18.07 20.31 15.30
N LEU A 12 16.76 20.08 15.24
CA LEU A 12 16.30 18.73 14.93
C LEU A 12 15.03 18.81 14.10
N SER A 13 15.22 18.72 12.79
CA SER A 13 14.19 18.38 11.83
C SER A 13 13.51 17.10 12.31
N LEU A 14 12.34 17.20 12.94
CA LEU A 14 11.50 16.04 13.24
C LEU A 14 10.75 15.61 11.96
N SER A 15 11.51 15.42 10.89
CA SER A 15 11.06 14.87 9.62
C SER A 15 11.73 13.52 9.48
N GLY A 16 11.16 12.47 10.06
CA GLY A 16 11.82 11.17 10.03
C GLY A 16 11.01 10.05 10.62
N THR A 17 10.24 9.41 9.74
CA THR A 17 9.60 8.10 9.88
C THR A 17 8.33 8.07 10.72
N ALA A 18 7.20 8.27 10.03
CA ALA A 18 6.07 7.36 10.25
C ALA A 18 6.63 5.95 10.09
N MET A 19 6.96 5.30 11.22
CA MET A 19 7.35 3.90 11.28
C MET A 19 6.11 3.07 10.97
N ALA A 20 5.75 3.06 9.69
CA ALA A 20 5.50 1.88 8.91
C ALA A 20 5.30 0.64 9.78
N GLN A 21 4.09 0.48 10.32
CA GLN A 21 3.56 -0.80 10.83
C GLN A 21 3.31 -1.72 9.62
N THR A 22 4.31 -1.86 8.75
CA THR A 22 4.08 -2.01 7.31
C THR A 22 4.28 -3.42 6.84
N GLY A 23 5.10 -4.26 7.48
CA GLY A 23 5.26 -5.65 7.04
C GLY A 23 3.94 -6.44 7.09
N SER A 24 3.37 -6.56 8.28
CA SER A 24 2.14 -7.34 8.50
C SER A 24 0.87 -6.59 8.08
N GLY A 25 0.85 -5.25 8.28
CA GLY A 25 -0.27 -4.39 7.89
C GLY A 25 -0.43 -4.29 6.38
N ASP A 26 0.67 -4.10 5.64
CA ASP A 26 0.61 -4.01 4.17
C ASP A 26 0.23 -5.34 3.54
N LEU A 27 0.69 -6.46 4.09
CA LEU A 27 0.28 -7.77 3.59
C LEU A 27 -1.23 -7.98 3.77
N THR A 28 -1.75 -7.65 4.95
CA THR A 28 -3.20 -7.73 5.23
C THR A 28 -3.99 -6.82 4.30
N TYR A 29 -3.51 -5.59 4.10
CA TYR A 29 -4.11 -4.64 3.16
C TYR A 29 -4.08 -5.18 1.72
N CYS A 30 -2.96 -5.75 1.28
CA CYS A 30 -2.82 -6.32 -0.05
C CYS A 30 -3.78 -7.50 -0.30
N GLU A 31 -3.93 -8.40 0.67
CA GLU A 31 -4.91 -9.50 0.60
C GLU A 31 -6.35 -8.95 0.54
N SER A 32 -6.66 -7.88 1.27
CA SER A 32 -7.98 -7.24 1.21
C SER A 32 -8.30 -6.62 -0.16
N LEU A 33 -7.29 -6.03 -0.80
CA LEU A 33 -7.41 -5.51 -2.17
C LEU A 33 -7.64 -6.65 -3.16
N TYR A 34 -6.85 -7.72 -3.07
CA TYR A 34 -6.98 -8.88 -3.95
C TYR A 34 -8.33 -9.58 -3.77
N ALA A 35 -8.80 -9.76 -2.54
CA ALA A 35 -10.11 -10.36 -2.27
C ALA A 35 -11.26 -9.54 -2.89
N THR A 36 -11.14 -8.21 -2.89
CA THR A 36 -12.11 -7.32 -3.55
C THR A 36 -12.04 -7.47 -5.07
N PHE A 37 -10.82 -7.50 -5.63
CA PHE A 37 -10.61 -7.73 -7.06
C PHE A 37 -11.18 -9.09 -7.51
N ASP A 38 -10.88 -10.17 -6.79
CA ASP A 38 -11.33 -11.52 -7.10
C ASP A 38 -12.86 -11.64 -7.06
N ARG A 39 -13.49 -11.05 -6.04
CA ARG A 39 -14.94 -11.14 -5.86
C ARG A 39 -15.73 -10.43 -6.96
N TYR A 40 -15.26 -9.26 -7.40
CA TYR A 40 -16.07 -8.34 -8.20
C TYR A 40 -15.54 -8.07 -9.62
N ILE A 41 -14.23 -8.24 -9.85
CA ILE A 41 -13.58 -7.88 -11.13
C ILE A 41 -13.08 -9.14 -11.85
N ALA A 42 -12.58 -10.14 -11.13
CA ALA A 42 -12.04 -11.32 -11.76
C ALA A 42 -13.13 -12.05 -12.57
N PRO A 43 -12.86 -12.37 -13.85
CA PRO A 43 -13.82 -13.06 -14.69
C PRO A 43 -14.13 -14.46 -14.14
N ARG A 44 -15.42 -14.76 -13.94
CA ARG A 44 -15.90 -16.08 -13.54
C ARG A 44 -15.98 -16.97 -14.79
N GLY A 45 -14.89 -17.64 -15.17
CA GLY A 45 -14.86 -18.56 -16.32
C GLY A 45 -13.46 -18.80 -16.91
N GLU A 46 -13.37 -19.55 -18.01
CA GLU A 46 -12.10 -19.94 -18.68
C GLU A 46 -11.28 -18.73 -19.18
N SER A 47 -11.90 -17.57 -19.39
CA SER A 47 -11.21 -16.37 -19.84
C SER A 47 -10.54 -15.63 -18.70
N ARG A 48 -9.31 -16.02 -18.33
CA ARG A 48 -8.42 -15.13 -17.56
C ARG A 48 -8.02 -13.94 -18.42
N SER A 49 -8.60 -12.77 -18.13
CA SER A 49 -8.18 -11.51 -18.73
C SER A 49 -6.79 -11.11 -18.21
N THR A 50 -6.03 -10.33 -19.00
CA THR A 50 -4.74 -9.75 -18.58
C THR A 50 -4.85 -9.06 -17.22
N SER A 51 -5.98 -8.39 -16.98
CA SER A 51 -6.28 -7.75 -15.71
C SER A 51 -6.22 -8.70 -14.52
N GLY A 52 -6.70 -9.94 -14.67
CA GLY A 52 -6.61 -10.98 -13.66
C GLY A 52 -5.18 -11.49 -13.45
N VAL A 53 -4.39 -11.60 -14.51
CA VAL A 53 -2.98 -12.05 -14.44
C VAL A 53 -2.14 -11.08 -13.62
N ASP A 54 -2.21 -9.76 -13.87
CA ASP A 54 -1.39 -8.84 -13.07
C ASP A 54 -1.91 -8.70 -11.64
N ALA A 55 -3.21 -8.94 -11.37
CA ALA A 55 -3.72 -8.95 -10.00
C ALA A 55 -3.19 -10.14 -9.21
N ILE A 56 -3.12 -11.32 -9.83
CA ILE A 56 -2.50 -12.52 -9.25
C ILE A 56 -1.00 -12.27 -9.04
N GLY A 57 -0.30 -11.70 -10.03
CA GLY A 57 1.11 -11.34 -9.89
C GLY A 57 1.35 -10.36 -8.73
N ALA A 58 0.47 -9.38 -8.56
CA ALA A 58 0.58 -8.39 -7.49
C ALA A 58 0.39 -8.97 -6.08
N VAL A 59 -0.59 -9.87 -5.87
CA VAL A 59 -0.74 -10.53 -4.56
C VAL A 59 0.44 -11.46 -4.25
N GLU A 60 1.02 -12.10 -5.26
CA GLU A 60 2.23 -12.91 -5.08
C GLU A 60 3.46 -12.07 -4.71
N GLN A 61 3.60 -10.84 -5.25
CA GLN A 61 4.62 -9.89 -4.79
C GLN A 61 4.42 -9.54 -3.32
N CYS A 62 3.18 -9.30 -2.89
CA CYS A 62 2.87 -9.04 -1.48
C CYS A 62 3.25 -10.22 -0.57
N ARG A 63 2.88 -11.45 -0.94
CA ARG A 63 3.20 -12.67 -0.18
C ARG A 63 4.70 -12.93 -0.05
N ARG A 64 5.49 -12.46 -1.02
CA ARG A 64 6.96 -12.51 -0.99
C ARG A 64 7.60 -11.37 -0.20
N GLY A 65 6.80 -10.53 0.46
CA GLY A 65 7.27 -9.38 1.23
C GLY A 65 7.51 -8.12 0.39
N ASN A 66 7.26 -8.17 -0.93
CA ASN A 66 7.38 -7.02 -1.83
C ASN A 66 6.02 -6.31 -1.97
N THR A 67 5.44 -5.91 -0.83
CA THR A 67 4.14 -5.23 -0.78
C THR A 67 4.16 -3.88 -1.50
N ALA A 68 5.31 -3.20 -1.50
CA ALA A 68 5.52 -1.94 -2.22
C ALA A 68 5.31 -2.05 -3.74
N ALA A 69 5.58 -3.22 -4.33
CA ALA A 69 5.31 -3.48 -5.74
C ALA A 69 3.87 -3.98 -6.00
N GLY A 70 3.31 -4.77 -5.08
CA GLY A 70 1.99 -5.39 -5.27
C GLY A 70 0.80 -4.47 -5.01
N ILE A 71 0.84 -3.71 -3.91
CA ILE A 71 -0.25 -2.81 -3.49
C ILE A 71 -0.65 -1.80 -4.59
N PRO A 72 0.28 -1.01 -5.19
CA PRO A 72 -0.12 0.01 -6.16
C PRO A 72 -0.79 -0.58 -7.40
N VAL A 73 -0.44 -1.82 -7.78
CA VAL A 73 -1.07 -2.53 -8.91
C VAL A 73 -2.52 -2.88 -8.58
N LEU A 74 -2.78 -3.44 -7.40
CA LEU A 74 -4.13 -3.82 -6.98
C LEU A 74 -5.01 -2.58 -6.75
N GLU A 75 -4.49 -1.53 -6.12
CA GLU A 75 -5.21 -0.26 -5.94
C GLU A 75 -5.57 0.39 -7.27
N LYS A 76 -4.65 0.37 -8.25
CA LYS A 76 -4.92 0.89 -9.58
C LYS A 76 -6.05 0.09 -10.24
N LYS A 77 -5.99 -1.25 -10.22
CA LYS A 77 -7.03 -2.10 -10.82
C LYS A 77 -8.40 -1.88 -10.22
N LEU A 78 -8.48 -1.76 -8.90
CA LEU A 78 -9.75 -1.46 -8.22
C LEU A 78 -10.29 -0.08 -8.63
N ARG A 79 -9.43 0.95 -8.65
CA ARG A 79 -9.83 2.30 -9.09
C ARG A 79 -10.24 2.36 -10.56
N ASP A 80 -9.53 1.65 -11.44
CA ASP A 80 -9.86 1.56 -12.87
C ASP A 80 -11.27 0.94 -13.08
N ASN A 81 -11.73 0.12 -12.15
CA ASN A 81 -13.06 -0.49 -12.14
C ASN A 81 -14.04 0.25 -11.20
N LEU A 82 -13.71 1.46 -10.77
CA LEU A 82 -14.54 2.35 -9.93
C LEU A 82 -14.88 1.79 -8.53
N PHE A 83 -14.04 0.90 -7.98
CA PHE A 83 -14.19 0.42 -6.61
C PHE A 83 -13.53 1.37 -5.59
N ASN A 84 -14.19 1.51 -4.44
CA ASN A 84 -13.59 2.14 -3.27
C ASN A 84 -12.52 1.22 -2.68
N LEU A 85 -11.39 1.80 -2.29
CA LEU A 85 -10.30 1.06 -1.68
C LEU A 85 -10.61 0.74 -0.21
N PRO A 86 -10.27 -0.46 0.29
CA PRO A 86 -10.30 -0.77 1.70
C PRO A 86 -9.40 0.18 2.50
N ARG A 87 -9.63 0.29 3.81
CA ARG A 87 -8.76 1.10 4.67
C ARG A 87 -7.45 0.36 4.94
N ARG A 88 -6.35 1.10 4.84
CA ARG A 88 -4.99 0.67 5.19
C ARG A 88 -4.72 0.85 6.68
#